data_AF-A0A8T3UBS0-F1
#
_entry.id   AF-A0A8T3UBS0-F1
#
_cell.length_a   1.000
_cell.length_b   1.000
_cell.length_c   1.000
_cell.angle_alpha   90.00
_cell.angle_beta   90.00
_cell.angle_gamma   90.00
#
_symmetry.space_group_name_H-M   'P 1'
#
loop_
_entity.id
_entity.type
_entity.pdbx_description
1 polymer ?
#
loop_
_entity_poly.entity_id
_entity_poly.type
_entity_poly.pdbx_seq_one_letter_code
_entity_poly.pdbx_strand_id
1 'polypeptide(L)'
;MKDSSDKLKAGARQLVIKDSNGLTQGKKIVNGVSGLKTGISKLKNGIENLTSGLYKLNDNSKKINDAINKLSNAVNTAYNGSNKLANGSKEFKEKIDTGVKNANESVEKLDGIEEFVSNPVEFKEESYGKVDSYGVAFAPLFISIGLWVGALMCYVVLYYDQKHRFGIFDKDTKKNRILQNLAYIAIGAIEGIGTGLLLMYMLKFDVSSLPIYLGECMLVGIAFMSIIQFLIRHLGDIGKFIALIILVLQLAASGGTFPVETISEGFKGFTNILPMTYSIRAFRDILIPVDNSLLYRNTCILLGIVIGVNIINMIIELIKIRINKNIEEKVEEKNEKIEDKIESKNDKQKRIK
;
A
#
# COMPACT_ATOMS: atom_id res chain seq x y z
N MET A 1 81.67 21.56 -81.27
CA MET A 1 82.68 22.42 -80.58
C MET A 1 84.10 21.84 -80.59
N LYS A 2 84.32 20.57 -80.23
CA LYS A 2 85.65 19.93 -80.28
C LYS A 2 86.26 19.96 -81.70
N ASP A 3 85.47 19.57 -82.69
CA ASP A 3 85.86 19.51 -84.11
C ASP A 3 86.24 20.89 -84.72
N SER A 4 85.54 21.95 -84.33
CA SER A 4 85.82 23.32 -84.79
C SER A 4 87.10 23.90 -84.19
N SER A 5 87.44 23.56 -82.93
CA SER A 5 88.67 23.98 -82.26
C SER A 5 89.91 23.31 -82.88
N ASP A 6 89.78 22.03 -83.23
CA ASP A 6 90.87 21.27 -83.83
C ASP A 6 91.13 21.73 -85.28
N LYS A 7 90.08 22.06 -86.05
CA LYS A 7 90.20 22.69 -87.38
C LYS A 7 90.82 24.10 -87.33
N LEU A 8 90.50 24.91 -86.32
CA LEU A 8 91.07 26.25 -86.15
C LEU A 8 92.56 26.20 -85.75
N LYS A 9 92.94 25.24 -84.89
CA LYS A 9 94.36 24.96 -84.58
C LYS A 9 95.13 24.50 -85.82
N ALA A 10 94.52 23.70 -86.69
CA ALA A 10 95.13 23.26 -87.94
C ALA A 10 95.33 24.43 -88.92
N GLY A 11 94.33 25.31 -89.08
CA GLY A 11 94.45 26.52 -89.91
C GLY A 11 95.50 27.52 -89.40
N ALA A 12 95.59 27.72 -88.08
CA ALA A 12 96.60 28.57 -87.47
C ALA A 12 98.04 28.02 -87.65
N ARG A 13 98.19 26.69 -87.69
CA ARG A 13 99.47 26.03 -88.02
C ARG A 13 99.87 26.20 -89.48
N GLN A 14 98.91 26.32 -90.41
CA GLN A 14 99.21 26.59 -91.82
C GLN A 14 99.67 28.04 -92.08
N LEU A 15 99.17 29.03 -91.31
CA LEU A 15 99.60 30.43 -91.37
C LEU A 15 101.05 30.66 -90.90
N VAL A 16 101.59 29.75 -90.08
CA VAL A 16 102.97 29.80 -89.56
C VAL A 16 104.03 29.51 -90.64
N ILE A 17 103.64 28.97 -91.80
CA ILE A 17 104.59 28.41 -92.80
C ILE A 17 104.99 29.42 -93.91
N LYS A 18 104.40 30.62 -94.01
CA LYS A 18 104.56 31.48 -95.22
C LYS A 18 105.19 32.88 -95.09
N ASP A 19 105.58 33.38 -93.91
CA ASP A 19 106.24 34.70 -93.78
C ASP A 19 106.99 34.81 -92.42
N SER A 20 108.10 35.56 -92.36
CA SER A 20 108.90 35.75 -91.13
C SER A 20 108.15 36.55 -90.04
N ASN A 21 107.14 37.34 -90.42
CA ASN A 21 106.15 37.92 -89.50
C ASN A 21 104.94 37.00 -89.19
N GLY A 22 104.75 35.93 -89.98
CA GLY A 22 103.67 34.94 -89.82
C GLY A 22 103.87 33.96 -88.66
N LEU A 23 105.13 33.65 -88.29
CA LEU A 23 105.46 32.82 -87.13
C LEU A 23 105.00 33.46 -85.80
N THR A 24 105.15 34.77 -85.67
CA THR A 24 104.77 35.54 -84.46
C THR A 24 103.25 35.71 -84.37
N GLN A 25 102.57 36.00 -85.49
CA GLN A 25 101.11 36.10 -85.52
C GLN A 25 100.42 34.74 -85.34
N GLY A 26 100.95 33.69 -85.96
CA GLY A 26 100.45 32.33 -85.80
C GLY A 26 100.57 31.80 -84.36
N LYS A 27 101.70 32.07 -83.67
CA LYS A 27 101.84 31.78 -82.23
C LYS A 27 100.79 32.51 -81.38
N LYS A 28 100.51 33.79 -81.66
CA LYS A 28 99.46 34.56 -80.96
C LYS A 28 98.07 33.96 -81.18
N ILE A 29 97.74 33.56 -82.40
CA ILE A 29 96.47 32.90 -82.73
C ILE A 29 96.36 31.56 -82.00
N VAL A 30 97.38 30.71 -82.05
CA VAL A 30 97.39 29.42 -81.34
C VAL A 30 97.19 29.60 -79.84
N ASN A 31 97.86 30.59 -79.23
CA ASN A 31 97.69 30.93 -77.81
C ASN A 31 96.29 31.45 -77.51
N GLY A 32 95.73 32.32 -78.37
CA GLY A 32 94.35 32.82 -78.25
C GLY A 32 93.30 31.72 -78.35
N VAL A 33 93.47 30.78 -79.29
CA VAL A 33 92.60 29.60 -79.44
C VAL A 33 92.73 28.65 -78.25
N SER A 34 93.94 28.48 -77.70
CA SER A 34 94.16 27.72 -76.48
C SER A 34 93.48 28.38 -75.27
N GLY A 35 93.60 29.70 -75.13
CA GLY A 35 92.92 30.49 -74.11
C GLY A 35 91.40 30.40 -74.21
N LEU A 36 90.86 30.50 -75.43
CA LEU A 36 89.44 30.31 -75.70
C LEU A 36 88.96 28.90 -75.33
N LYS A 37 89.72 27.85 -75.67
CA LYS A 37 89.42 26.47 -75.26
C LYS A 37 89.35 26.35 -73.74
N THR A 38 90.32 26.93 -73.01
CA THR A 38 90.31 26.97 -71.55
C THR A 38 89.10 27.73 -71.01
N GLY A 39 88.74 28.88 -71.61
CA GLY A 39 87.56 29.65 -71.25
C GLY A 39 86.26 28.87 -71.46
N ILE A 40 86.12 28.17 -72.58
CA ILE A 40 84.96 27.30 -72.87
C ILE A 40 84.89 26.13 -71.89
N SER A 41 86.02 25.50 -71.56
CA SER A 41 86.04 24.43 -70.54
C SER A 41 85.62 24.97 -69.15
N LYS A 42 86.09 26.15 -68.75
CA LYS A 42 85.66 26.81 -67.51
C LYS A 42 84.16 27.12 -67.53
N LEU A 43 83.64 27.64 -68.65
CA LEU A 43 82.21 27.91 -68.83
C LEU A 43 81.39 26.63 -68.75
N LYS A 44 81.82 25.55 -69.41
CA LYS A 44 81.16 24.24 -69.34
C LYS A 44 81.08 23.74 -67.89
N ASN A 45 82.19 23.75 -67.16
CA ASN A 45 82.21 23.36 -65.75
C ASN A 45 81.31 24.27 -64.89
N GLY A 46 81.27 25.57 -65.19
CA GLY A 46 80.38 26.53 -64.55
C GLY A 46 78.90 26.20 -64.79
N ILE A 47 78.53 25.83 -66.02
CA ILE A 47 77.17 25.40 -66.37
C ILE A 47 76.82 24.08 -65.67
N GLU A 48 77.71 23.08 -65.68
CA GLU A 48 77.48 21.80 -64.97
C GLU A 48 77.28 22.02 -63.46
N ASN A 49 78.08 22.89 -62.84
CA ASN A 49 77.93 23.28 -61.43
C ASN A 49 76.61 24.01 -61.19
N LEU A 50 76.21 24.95 -62.05
CA LEU A 50 74.94 25.66 -61.96
C LEU A 50 73.75 24.69 -62.08
N THR A 51 73.79 23.77 -63.03
CA THR A 51 72.77 22.74 -63.22
C THR A 51 72.66 21.84 -61.99
N SER A 52 73.79 21.37 -61.42
CA SER A 52 73.78 20.61 -60.17
C SER A 52 73.22 21.44 -59.00
N GLY A 53 73.57 22.73 -58.92
CA GLY A 53 73.01 23.68 -57.95
C GLY A 53 71.49 23.84 -58.08
N LEU A 54 70.96 23.95 -59.29
CA LEU A 54 69.53 24.03 -59.57
C LEU A 54 68.79 22.74 -59.22
N TYR A 55 69.36 21.56 -59.49
CA TYR A 55 68.77 20.29 -59.05
C TYR A 55 68.71 20.19 -57.52
N LYS A 56 69.81 20.56 -56.82
CA LYS A 56 69.83 20.61 -55.35
C LYS A 56 68.81 21.59 -54.79
N LEU A 57 68.67 22.77 -55.42
CA LEU A 57 67.68 23.77 -55.03
C LEU A 57 66.25 23.24 -55.18
N ASN A 58 65.95 22.59 -56.30
CA ASN A 58 64.64 21.99 -56.56
C ASN A 58 64.30 20.88 -55.54
N ASP A 59 65.24 19.98 -55.25
CA ASP A 59 65.05 18.92 -54.25
C ASP A 59 64.88 19.50 -52.83
N ASN A 60 65.66 20.52 -52.48
CA ASN A 60 65.53 21.19 -51.19
C ASN A 60 64.20 21.96 -51.08
N SER A 61 63.72 22.57 -52.17
CA SER A 61 62.40 23.21 -52.21
C SER A 61 61.26 22.21 -52.00
N LYS A 62 61.34 21.01 -52.61
CA LYS A 62 60.39 19.92 -52.34
C LYS A 62 60.41 19.49 -50.87
N LYS A 63 61.60 19.28 -50.29
CA LYS A 63 61.75 18.93 -48.86
C LYS A 63 61.16 20.00 -47.93
N ILE A 64 61.33 21.28 -48.27
CA ILE A 64 60.74 22.39 -47.51
C ILE A 64 59.21 22.35 -47.59
N ASN A 65 58.63 22.14 -48.78
CA ASN A 65 57.18 21.99 -48.92
C ASN A 65 56.64 20.80 -48.12
N ASP A 66 57.32 19.66 -48.15
CA ASP A 66 56.94 18.50 -47.34
C ASP A 66 57.03 18.80 -45.84
N ALA A 67 58.06 19.52 -45.40
CA ALA A 67 58.23 19.93 -44.01
C ALA A 67 57.12 20.92 -43.57
N ILE A 68 56.74 21.86 -44.42
CA ILE A 68 55.63 22.79 -44.17
C ILE A 68 54.32 22.03 -44.04
N ASN A 69 54.05 21.07 -44.92
CA ASN A 69 52.85 20.23 -44.85
C ASN A 69 52.82 19.40 -43.55
N LYS A 70 53.95 18.80 -43.16
CA LYS A 70 54.08 18.08 -41.89
C LYS A 70 53.84 18.99 -40.69
N LEU A 71 54.41 20.20 -40.70
CA LEU A 71 54.22 21.18 -39.64
C LEU A 71 52.76 21.62 -39.53
N SER A 72 52.10 21.90 -40.66
CA SER A 72 50.67 22.25 -40.69
C SER A 72 49.80 21.14 -40.08
N ASN A 73 50.06 19.88 -40.45
CA ASN A 73 49.34 18.72 -39.88
C ASN A 73 49.61 18.56 -38.37
N ALA A 74 50.86 18.77 -37.94
CA ALA A 74 51.22 18.71 -36.52
C ALA A 74 50.53 19.81 -35.71
N VAL A 75 50.47 21.04 -36.23
CA VAL A 75 49.76 22.18 -35.62
C VAL A 75 48.26 21.88 -35.51
N ASN A 76 47.63 21.37 -36.56
CA ASN A 76 46.23 20.97 -36.51
C ASN A 76 45.98 19.86 -35.49
N THR A 77 46.89 18.89 -35.37
CA THR A 77 46.81 17.82 -34.36
C THR A 77 46.94 18.38 -32.95
N ALA A 78 47.89 19.29 -32.72
CA ALA A 78 48.07 19.95 -31.44
C ALA A 78 46.87 20.81 -31.05
N TYR A 79 46.29 21.55 -32.01
CA TYR A 79 45.07 22.33 -31.81
C TYR A 79 43.89 21.44 -31.41
N ASN A 80 43.66 20.34 -32.14
CA ASN A 80 42.61 19.37 -31.81
C ASN A 80 42.85 18.71 -30.45
N GLY A 81 44.11 18.39 -30.12
CA GLY A 81 44.49 17.85 -28.81
C GLY A 81 44.20 18.83 -27.68
N SER A 82 44.53 20.11 -27.87
CA SER A 82 44.25 21.19 -26.91
C SER A 82 42.75 21.37 -26.68
N ASN A 83 41.94 21.36 -27.74
CA ASN A 83 40.47 21.43 -27.63
C ASN A 83 39.88 20.21 -26.90
N LYS A 84 40.39 19.00 -27.17
CA LYS A 84 39.98 17.79 -26.44
C LYS A 84 40.33 17.89 -24.96
N LEU A 85 41.51 18.39 -24.61
CA LEU A 85 41.92 18.59 -23.23
C LEU A 85 41.05 19.63 -22.52
N ALA A 86 40.75 20.76 -23.17
CA ALA A 86 39.88 21.78 -22.62
C ALA A 86 38.46 21.24 -22.35
N ASN A 87 37.89 20.50 -23.31
CA ASN A 87 36.57 19.87 -23.14
C ASN A 87 36.60 18.81 -22.03
N GLY A 88 37.62 17.95 -22.00
CA GLY A 88 37.77 16.94 -20.95
C GLY A 88 37.95 17.54 -19.56
N SER A 89 38.67 18.67 -19.44
CA SER A 89 38.81 19.41 -18.18
C SER A 89 37.47 20.02 -17.73
N LYS A 90 36.64 20.48 -18.67
CA LYS A 90 35.31 21.00 -18.36
C LYS A 90 34.38 19.89 -17.88
N GLU A 91 34.35 18.76 -18.58
CA GLU A 91 33.57 17.57 -18.19
C GLU A 91 34.03 17.03 -16.83
N PHE A 92 35.34 16.98 -16.58
CA PHE A 92 35.89 16.58 -15.28
C PHE A 92 35.39 17.48 -14.15
N LYS A 93 35.42 18.80 -14.35
CA LYS A 93 34.89 19.76 -13.38
C LYS A 93 33.40 19.54 -13.11
N GLU A 94 32.59 19.40 -14.16
CA GLU A 94 31.15 19.16 -14.02
C GLU A 94 30.84 17.87 -13.26
N LYS A 95 31.59 16.79 -13.51
CA LYS A 95 31.45 15.52 -12.79
C LYS A 95 31.88 15.63 -11.32
N ILE A 96 32.95 16.37 -11.03
CA ILE A 96 33.39 16.62 -9.65
C ILE A 96 32.33 17.44 -8.90
N ASP A 97 31.83 18.53 -9.49
CA ASP A 97 30.82 19.38 -8.85
C ASP A 97 29.53 18.57 -8.57
N THR A 98 29.11 17.73 -9.53
CA THR A 98 27.96 16.82 -9.36
C THR A 98 28.22 15.77 -8.28
N GLY A 99 29.42 15.16 -8.29
CA GLY A 99 29.81 14.15 -7.30
C GLY A 99 29.85 14.71 -5.88
N VAL A 100 30.40 15.92 -5.71
CA VAL A 100 30.41 16.63 -4.42
C VAL A 100 28.99 16.94 -3.96
N LYS A 101 28.12 17.42 -4.85
CA LYS A 101 26.71 17.67 -4.51
C LYS A 101 26.00 16.39 -4.04
N ASN A 102 26.13 15.29 -4.79
CA ASN A 102 25.53 14.01 -4.43
C ASN A 102 26.08 13.44 -3.11
N ALA A 103 27.40 13.61 -2.86
CA ALA A 103 28.03 13.20 -1.61
C ALA A 103 27.46 14.00 -0.43
N ASN A 104 27.33 15.31 -0.56
CA ASN A 104 26.73 16.16 0.47
C ASN A 104 25.27 15.80 0.74
N GLU A 105 24.44 15.59 -0.29
CA GLU A 105 23.06 15.12 -0.13
C GLU A 105 22.98 13.75 0.55
N SER A 106 23.97 12.88 0.32
CA SER A 106 24.04 11.57 0.96
C SER A 106 24.46 11.67 2.43
N VAL A 107 25.36 12.59 2.77
CA VAL A 107 25.77 12.87 4.15
C VAL A 107 24.63 13.52 4.93
N GLU A 108 23.87 14.43 4.32
CA GLU A 108 22.69 15.06 4.93
C GLU A 108 21.60 14.03 5.29
N LYS A 109 21.42 12.97 4.48
CA LYS A 109 20.51 11.85 4.82
C LYS A 109 20.98 11.01 6.01
N LEU A 110 22.27 11.07 6.35
CA LEU A 110 22.85 10.36 7.48
C LEU A 110 22.83 11.20 8.76
N ASP A 111 22.51 12.49 8.65
CA ASP A 111 22.34 13.39 9.78
C ASP A 111 21.15 12.90 10.65
N GLY A 112 21.38 12.76 11.95
CA GLY A 112 20.42 12.17 12.90
C GLY A 112 20.46 10.64 13.05
N ILE A 113 21.18 9.88 12.21
CA ILE A 113 21.39 8.43 12.47
C ILE A 113 22.27 8.22 13.71
N GLU A 114 23.21 9.12 13.97
CA GLU A 114 24.06 9.11 15.16
C GLU A 114 23.24 9.26 16.46
N GLU A 115 22.13 10.01 16.42
CA GLU A 115 21.15 10.11 17.50
C GLU A 115 20.37 8.79 17.69
N PHE A 116 19.95 8.15 16.59
CA PHE A 116 19.31 6.83 16.62
C PHE A 116 20.21 5.70 17.15
N VAL A 117 21.52 5.75 16.88
CA VAL A 117 22.49 4.76 17.36
C VAL A 117 22.90 5.04 18.81
N SER A 118 23.03 6.32 19.19
CA SER A 118 23.43 6.72 20.55
C SER A 118 22.30 6.60 21.57
N ASN A 119 21.06 6.83 21.12
CA ASN A 119 19.83 6.62 21.88
C ASN A 119 18.88 5.76 21.04
N PRO A 120 19.10 4.43 20.97
CA PRO A 120 18.12 3.54 20.36
C PRO A 120 16.77 3.80 21.02
N VAL A 121 15.71 3.89 20.21
CA VAL A 121 14.34 4.01 20.73
C VAL A 121 14.10 2.81 21.63
N GLU A 122 14.18 3.05 22.93
CA GLU A 122 13.90 2.05 23.94
C GLU A 122 12.39 1.82 23.86
N PHE A 123 11.99 0.74 23.20
CA PHE A 123 10.61 0.28 23.24
C PHE A 123 10.35 -0.06 24.71
N LYS A 124 9.72 0.87 25.42
CA LYS A 124 9.06 0.58 26.68
C LYS A 124 7.86 -0.30 26.34
N GLU A 125 8.13 -1.60 26.19
CA GLU A 125 7.11 -2.62 26.10
C GLU A 125 6.42 -2.72 27.46
N GLU A 126 5.42 -1.89 27.67
CA GLU A 126 4.44 -2.17 28.72
C GLU A 126 3.52 -3.26 28.20
N SER A 127 3.56 -4.43 28.85
CA SER A 127 2.68 -5.56 28.53
C SER A 127 1.23 -5.09 28.58
N TYR A 128 0.58 -5.03 27.42
CA TYR A 128 -0.84 -4.73 27.24
C TYR A 128 -1.68 -5.92 27.72
N GLY A 129 -1.75 -6.13 29.04
CA GLY A 129 -2.39 -7.28 29.68
C GLY A 129 -1.64 -8.59 29.46
N LYS A 130 -1.26 -9.29 30.55
CA LYS A 130 -0.61 -10.60 30.42
C LYS A 130 -1.67 -11.69 30.30
N VAL A 131 -1.58 -12.51 29.25
CA VAL A 131 -2.47 -13.65 29.05
C VAL A 131 -1.74 -14.93 29.44
N ASP A 132 -1.90 -15.38 30.68
CA ASP A 132 -1.15 -16.51 31.24
C ASP A 132 -1.58 -17.88 30.66
N SER A 133 -2.72 -17.95 29.99
CA SER A 133 -3.23 -19.20 29.41
C SER A 133 -4.12 -18.97 28.19
N TYR A 134 -4.00 -19.85 27.21
CA TYR A 134 -4.85 -19.90 26.01
C TYR A 134 -6.35 -19.94 26.37
N GLY A 135 -6.73 -20.59 27.48
CA GLY A 135 -8.12 -20.66 27.92
C GLY A 135 -8.72 -19.29 28.24
N VAL A 136 -7.94 -18.36 28.79
CA VAL A 136 -8.39 -17.00 29.14
C VAL A 136 -8.71 -16.20 27.88
N ALA A 137 -7.91 -16.36 26.82
CA ALA A 137 -8.13 -15.68 25.54
C ALA A 137 -9.44 -16.11 24.85
N PHE A 138 -9.84 -17.37 25.01
CA PHE A 138 -11.05 -17.93 24.40
C PHE A 138 -12.28 -17.88 25.30
N ALA A 139 -12.13 -17.63 26.60
CA ALA A 139 -13.25 -17.57 27.55
C ALA A 139 -14.37 -16.59 27.14
N PRO A 140 -14.09 -15.35 26.66
CA PRO A 140 -15.13 -14.44 26.18
C PRO A 140 -16.07 -15.06 25.14
N LEU A 141 -15.52 -15.82 24.20
CA LEU A 141 -16.28 -16.48 23.15
C LEU A 141 -17.22 -17.53 23.73
N PHE A 142 -16.70 -18.42 24.59
CA PHE A 142 -17.50 -19.50 25.17
C PHE A 142 -18.57 -19.02 26.15
N ILE A 143 -18.28 -17.97 26.93
CA ILE A 143 -19.28 -17.32 27.79
C ILE A 143 -20.43 -16.79 26.91
N SER A 144 -20.12 -16.02 25.87
CA SER A 144 -21.15 -15.43 25.00
C SER A 144 -21.96 -16.49 24.22
N ILE A 145 -21.32 -17.54 23.72
CA ILE A 145 -22.05 -18.64 23.04
C ILE A 145 -22.95 -19.36 24.04
N GLY A 146 -22.44 -19.68 25.22
CA GLY A 146 -23.19 -20.35 26.27
C GLY A 146 -24.44 -19.57 26.65
N LEU A 147 -24.32 -18.26 26.85
CA LEU A 147 -25.45 -17.37 27.17
C LEU A 147 -26.46 -17.23 26.03
N TRP A 148 -26.01 -17.20 24.76
CA TRP A 148 -26.95 -17.13 23.64
C TRP A 148 -27.74 -18.42 23.48
N VAL A 149 -27.04 -19.56 23.51
CA VAL A 149 -27.64 -20.88 23.35
C VAL A 149 -28.52 -21.22 24.54
N GLY A 150 -28.08 -20.90 25.76
CA GLY A 150 -28.87 -21.07 26.98
C GLY A 150 -30.15 -20.25 26.92
N ALA A 151 -30.07 -18.95 26.59
CA ALA A 151 -31.25 -18.11 26.44
C ALA A 151 -32.21 -18.63 25.35
N LEU A 152 -31.68 -19.14 24.24
CA LEU A 152 -32.48 -19.75 23.17
C LEU A 152 -33.22 -20.99 23.66
N MET A 153 -32.51 -21.90 24.34
CA MET A 153 -33.09 -23.13 24.87
C MET A 153 -34.12 -22.84 25.96
N CYS A 154 -33.77 -21.98 26.93
CA CYS A 154 -34.65 -21.53 28.00
C CYS A 154 -35.95 -20.95 27.42
N TYR A 155 -35.85 -20.02 26.47
CA TYR A 155 -37.03 -19.40 25.88
C TYR A 155 -37.87 -20.40 25.11
N VAL A 156 -37.27 -21.24 24.25
CA VAL A 156 -38.02 -22.21 23.44
C VAL A 156 -38.74 -23.23 24.32
N VAL A 157 -38.07 -23.77 25.35
CA VAL A 157 -38.64 -24.78 26.24
C VAL A 157 -39.78 -24.21 27.08
N LEU A 158 -39.61 -23.02 27.65
CA LEU A 158 -40.62 -22.41 28.51
C LEU A 158 -41.80 -21.84 27.72
N TYR A 159 -41.55 -21.27 26.54
CA TYR A 159 -42.58 -20.60 25.74
C TYR A 159 -43.43 -21.57 24.89
N TYR A 160 -42.87 -22.69 24.42
CA TYR A 160 -43.57 -23.68 23.58
C TYR A 160 -43.89 -25.00 24.29
N ASP A 161 -43.99 -25.00 25.63
CA ASP A 161 -44.37 -26.21 26.35
C ASP A 161 -45.79 -26.64 26.00
N GLN A 162 -45.93 -27.74 25.26
CA GLN A 162 -47.23 -28.27 24.83
C GLN A 162 -48.14 -28.71 25.99
N LYS A 163 -47.56 -28.90 27.18
CA LYS A 163 -48.28 -29.32 28.40
C LYS A 163 -48.68 -28.14 29.28
N HIS A 164 -48.38 -26.90 28.86
CA HIS A 164 -48.71 -25.67 29.57
C HIS A 164 -48.29 -25.65 31.05
N ARG A 165 -47.16 -26.30 31.38
CA ARG A 165 -46.70 -26.50 32.77
C ARG A 165 -46.11 -25.25 33.39
N PHE A 166 -45.68 -24.30 32.56
CA PHE A 166 -44.89 -23.15 32.98
C PHE A 166 -45.67 -21.84 33.15
N GLY A 167 -47.01 -21.90 33.17
CA GLY A 167 -47.88 -20.80 33.59
C GLY A 167 -47.53 -19.46 32.92
N ILE A 168 -46.96 -18.52 33.69
CA ILE A 168 -46.62 -17.17 33.19
C ILE A 168 -45.68 -17.16 31.98
N PHE A 169 -44.87 -18.20 31.78
CA PHE A 169 -43.90 -18.26 30.68
C PHE A 169 -44.50 -18.73 29.36
N ASP A 170 -45.71 -19.26 29.41
CA ASP A 170 -46.40 -19.88 28.28
C ASP A 170 -46.82 -18.86 27.21
N LYS A 171 -46.82 -19.30 25.95
CA LYS A 171 -47.33 -18.55 24.79
C LYS A 171 -48.78 -18.08 24.96
N ASP A 172 -49.62 -18.87 25.63
CA ASP A 172 -51.06 -18.59 25.76
C ASP A 172 -51.42 -17.60 26.88
N THR A 173 -50.43 -17.09 27.61
CA THR A 173 -50.62 -16.08 28.64
C THR A 173 -51.08 -14.74 28.03
N LYS A 174 -52.38 -14.46 28.09
CA LYS A 174 -52.98 -13.21 27.55
C LYS A 174 -53.04 -12.04 28.54
N LYS A 175 -53.13 -12.29 29.84
CA LYS A 175 -53.48 -11.25 30.83
C LYS A 175 -52.30 -10.37 31.25
N ASN A 176 -51.08 -10.91 31.34
CA ASN A 176 -49.90 -10.19 31.90
C ASN A 176 -48.63 -10.32 31.04
N ARG A 177 -48.68 -9.96 29.75
CA ARG A 177 -47.51 -10.05 28.83
C ARG A 177 -46.31 -9.19 29.24
N ILE A 178 -46.56 -8.07 29.92
CA ILE A 178 -45.50 -7.21 30.48
C ILE A 178 -44.78 -7.93 31.63
N LEU A 179 -45.54 -8.58 32.52
CA LEU A 179 -44.97 -9.36 33.62
C LEU A 179 -44.19 -10.58 33.09
N GLN A 180 -44.69 -11.22 32.04
CA GLN A 180 -43.95 -12.27 31.34
C GLN A 180 -42.63 -11.74 30.77
N ASN A 181 -42.59 -10.52 30.21
CA ASN A 181 -41.35 -9.90 29.74
C ASN A 181 -40.34 -9.71 30.88
N LEU A 182 -40.78 -9.15 32.01
CA LEU A 182 -39.93 -9.00 33.20
C LEU A 182 -39.44 -10.33 33.75
N ALA A 183 -40.28 -11.37 33.71
CA ALA A 183 -39.91 -12.71 34.15
C ALA A 183 -38.81 -13.32 33.27
N TYR A 184 -38.88 -13.14 31.94
CA TYR A 184 -37.81 -13.58 31.04
C TYR A 184 -36.52 -12.79 31.24
N ILE A 185 -36.59 -11.46 31.46
CA ILE A 185 -35.41 -10.65 31.83
C ILE A 185 -34.76 -11.21 33.10
N ALA A 186 -35.55 -11.57 34.11
CA ALA A 186 -35.05 -12.18 35.34
C ALA A 186 -34.37 -13.54 35.08
N ILE A 187 -34.93 -14.38 34.20
CA ILE A 187 -34.28 -15.63 33.78
C ILE A 187 -32.94 -15.33 33.10
N GLY A 188 -32.90 -14.39 32.16
CA GLY A 188 -31.66 -14.01 31.47
C GLY A 188 -30.59 -13.50 32.45
N ALA A 189 -31.00 -12.75 33.48
CA ALA A 189 -30.10 -12.31 34.55
C ALA A 189 -29.54 -13.49 35.37
N ILE A 190 -30.40 -14.40 35.81
CA ILE A 190 -30.02 -15.57 36.61
C ILE A 190 -29.11 -16.51 35.82
N GLU A 191 -29.46 -16.77 34.55
CA GLU A 191 -28.65 -17.58 33.62
C GLU A 191 -27.29 -16.94 33.37
N GLY A 192 -27.25 -15.61 33.21
CA GLY A 192 -26.05 -14.79 33.13
C GLY A 192 -25.09 -15.06 34.28
N ILE A 193 -25.57 -14.82 35.50
CA ILE A 193 -24.79 -15.00 36.72
C ILE A 193 -24.36 -16.46 36.89
N GLY A 194 -25.28 -17.41 36.66
CA GLY A 194 -25.01 -18.84 36.80
C GLY A 194 -23.92 -19.33 35.85
N THR A 195 -24.00 -18.95 34.58
CA THR A 195 -22.99 -19.30 33.55
C THR A 195 -21.64 -18.65 33.85
N GLY A 196 -21.65 -17.39 34.28
CA GLY A 196 -20.43 -16.67 34.66
C GLY A 196 -19.70 -17.33 35.84
N LEU A 197 -20.42 -17.65 36.93
CA LEU A 197 -19.85 -18.34 38.08
C LEU A 197 -19.34 -19.74 37.73
N LEU A 198 -20.11 -20.50 36.94
CA LEU A 198 -19.74 -21.84 36.51
C LEU A 198 -18.45 -21.82 35.69
N LEU A 199 -18.33 -20.92 34.72
CA LEU A 199 -17.14 -20.82 33.87
C LEU A 199 -15.94 -20.25 34.62
N MET A 200 -16.14 -19.30 35.53
CA MET A 200 -15.07 -18.81 36.42
C MET A 200 -14.49 -19.95 37.26
N TYR A 201 -15.34 -20.81 37.85
CA TYR A 201 -14.89 -21.95 38.65
C TYR A 201 -14.25 -23.06 37.81
N MET A 202 -14.81 -23.37 36.65
CA MET A 202 -14.34 -24.45 35.76
C MET A 202 -13.03 -24.10 35.04
N LEU A 203 -12.92 -22.87 34.52
CA LEU A 203 -11.77 -22.42 33.75
C LEU A 203 -10.67 -21.79 34.60
N LYS A 204 -10.93 -21.50 35.88
CA LYS A 204 -9.97 -20.99 36.87
C LYS A 204 -9.18 -19.77 36.38
N PHE A 205 -9.88 -18.82 35.76
CA PHE A 205 -9.27 -17.55 35.34
C PHE A 205 -9.50 -16.47 36.41
N ASP A 206 -8.56 -15.53 36.47
CA ASP A 206 -8.68 -14.34 37.31
C ASP A 206 -9.52 -13.26 36.61
N VAL A 207 -10.26 -12.49 37.41
CA VAL A 207 -11.06 -11.36 36.92
C VAL A 207 -10.62 -10.09 37.62
N SER A 208 -10.57 -8.98 36.88
CA SER A 208 -10.18 -7.68 37.41
C SER A 208 -11.08 -7.22 38.58
N SER A 209 -12.37 -7.52 38.48
CA SER A 209 -13.36 -7.21 39.51
C SER A 209 -14.55 -8.16 39.40
N LEU A 210 -14.80 -8.92 40.47
CA LEU A 210 -15.89 -9.90 40.51
C LEU A 210 -17.28 -9.25 40.31
N PRO A 211 -17.62 -8.10 40.94
CA PRO A 211 -18.90 -7.43 40.70
C PRO A 211 -19.09 -6.98 39.25
N ILE A 212 -18.04 -6.46 38.61
CA ILE A 212 -18.11 -6.01 37.21
C ILE A 212 -18.30 -7.21 36.28
N TYR A 213 -17.57 -8.29 36.52
CA TYR A 213 -17.70 -9.53 35.75
C TYR A 213 -19.11 -10.12 35.83
N LEU A 214 -19.66 -10.25 37.04
CA LEU A 214 -21.01 -10.79 37.23
C LEU A 214 -22.09 -9.84 36.71
N GLY A 215 -21.90 -8.53 36.85
CA GLY A 215 -22.76 -7.50 36.28
C GLY A 215 -22.82 -7.57 34.76
N GLU A 216 -21.67 -7.78 34.10
CA GLU A 216 -21.61 -7.93 32.65
C GLU A 216 -22.23 -9.26 32.20
N CYS A 217 -22.00 -10.36 32.92
CA CYS A 217 -22.66 -11.64 32.63
C CYS A 217 -24.19 -11.53 32.74
N MET A 218 -24.69 -10.85 33.77
CA MET A 218 -26.10 -10.55 33.96
C MET A 218 -26.65 -9.71 32.79
N LEU A 219 -25.94 -8.64 32.41
CA LEU A 219 -26.34 -7.75 31.32
C LEU A 219 -26.40 -8.48 29.97
N VAL A 220 -25.37 -9.26 29.65
CA VAL A 220 -25.31 -10.05 28.40
C VAL A 220 -26.41 -11.10 28.37
N GLY A 221 -26.67 -11.79 29.48
CA GLY A 221 -27.78 -12.73 29.59
C GLY A 221 -29.14 -12.06 29.36
N ILE A 222 -29.37 -10.89 29.94
CA ILE A 222 -30.58 -10.08 29.68
C ILE A 222 -30.67 -9.66 28.20
N ALA A 223 -29.55 -9.23 27.60
CA ALA A 223 -29.51 -8.79 26.21
C ALA A 223 -29.89 -9.91 25.25
N PHE A 224 -29.25 -11.07 25.37
CA PHE A 224 -29.53 -12.21 24.50
C PHE A 224 -30.94 -12.75 24.72
N MET A 225 -31.39 -12.87 25.97
CA MET A 225 -32.77 -13.25 26.27
C MET A 225 -33.78 -12.28 25.64
N SER A 226 -33.55 -10.97 25.73
CA SER A 226 -34.45 -9.95 25.17
C SER A 226 -34.52 -10.04 23.63
N ILE A 227 -33.38 -10.25 22.97
CA ILE A 227 -33.31 -10.39 21.50
C ILE A 227 -34.04 -11.66 21.04
N ILE A 228 -33.74 -12.78 21.69
CA ILE A 228 -34.34 -14.08 21.36
C ILE A 228 -35.85 -14.05 21.60
N GLN A 229 -36.26 -13.50 22.74
CA GLN A 229 -37.65 -13.28 23.08
C GLN A 229 -38.36 -12.42 22.02
N PHE A 230 -37.75 -11.33 21.58
CA PHE A 230 -38.30 -10.47 20.53
C PHE A 230 -38.48 -11.25 19.21
N LEU A 231 -37.44 -11.97 18.77
CA LEU A 231 -37.48 -12.73 17.53
C LEU A 231 -38.58 -13.81 17.58
N ILE A 232 -38.62 -14.60 18.64
CA ILE A 232 -39.52 -15.75 18.73
C ILE A 232 -40.96 -15.33 19.00
N ARG A 233 -41.20 -14.31 19.84
CA ARG A 233 -42.55 -13.85 20.14
C ARG A 233 -43.25 -13.22 18.93
N HIS A 234 -42.51 -12.51 18.09
CA HIS A 234 -43.09 -11.80 16.95
C HIS A 234 -43.03 -12.58 15.65
N LEU A 235 -42.00 -13.40 15.43
CA LEU A 235 -41.84 -14.19 14.20
C LEU A 235 -42.17 -15.69 14.39
N GLY A 236 -42.48 -16.14 15.60
CA GLY A 236 -42.86 -17.53 15.87
C GLY A 236 -41.73 -18.52 15.58
N ASP A 237 -42.02 -19.60 14.86
CA ASP A 237 -41.04 -20.63 14.49
C ASP A 237 -39.96 -20.10 13.53
N ILE A 238 -40.31 -19.15 12.66
CA ILE A 238 -39.35 -18.46 11.78
C ILE A 238 -38.34 -17.67 12.63
N GLY A 239 -38.79 -17.10 13.75
CA GLY A 239 -37.93 -16.40 14.71
C GLY A 239 -36.85 -17.30 15.32
N LYS A 240 -37.18 -18.57 15.61
CA LYS A 240 -36.20 -19.55 16.10
C LYS A 240 -35.11 -19.81 15.07
N PHE A 241 -35.50 -20.00 13.82
CA PHE A 241 -34.57 -20.24 12.72
C PHE A 241 -33.64 -19.03 12.49
N ILE A 242 -34.20 -17.82 12.53
CA ILE A 242 -33.42 -16.58 12.44
C ILE A 242 -32.45 -16.45 13.62
N ALA A 243 -32.88 -16.74 14.86
CA ALA A 243 -31.99 -16.71 16.02
C ALA A 243 -30.80 -17.69 15.89
N LEU A 244 -31.02 -18.84 15.25
CA LEU A 244 -29.96 -19.80 14.93
C LEU A 244 -29.03 -19.30 13.82
N ILE A 245 -29.55 -18.67 12.77
CA ILE A 245 -28.71 -18.05 11.72
C ILE A 245 -27.85 -16.94 12.32
N ILE A 246 -28.44 -16.08 13.16
CA ILE A 246 -27.71 -15.00 13.85
C ILE A 246 -26.62 -15.59 14.75
N LEU A 247 -26.88 -16.70 15.46
CA LEU A 247 -25.84 -17.41 16.21
C LEU A 247 -24.66 -17.82 15.32
N VAL A 248 -24.94 -18.50 14.20
CA VAL A 248 -23.89 -18.97 13.28
C VAL A 248 -23.11 -17.80 12.68
N LEU A 249 -23.80 -16.72 12.32
CA LEU A 249 -23.16 -15.50 11.81
C LEU A 249 -22.26 -14.84 12.86
N GLN A 250 -22.67 -14.82 14.12
CA GLN A 250 -21.89 -14.27 15.24
C GLN A 250 -20.60 -15.04 15.49
N LEU A 251 -20.61 -16.36 15.36
CA LEU A 251 -19.39 -17.17 15.49
C LEU A 251 -18.30 -16.75 14.50
N ALA A 252 -18.68 -16.36 13.28
CA ALA A 252 -17.75 -15.94 12.24
C ALA A 252 -17.37 -14.44 12.33
N ALA A 253 -18.32 -13.56 12.66
CA ALA A 253 -18.15 -12.11 12.51
C ALA A 253 -17.83 -11.34 13.81
N SER A 254 -17.96 -11.95 14.98
CA SER A 254 -17.81 -11.26 16.28
C SER A 254 -16.40 -11.21 16.86
N GLY A 255 -15.39 -11.71 16.15
CA GLY A 255 -13.98 -11.56 16.54
C GLY A 255 -13.56 -12.36 17.78
N GLY A 256 -14.22 -13.49 18.02
CA GLY A 256 -13.98 -14.35 19.18
C GLY A 256 -12.66 -15.10 19.13
N THR A 257 -12.40 -15.80 18.02
CA THR A 257 -11.19 -16.63 17.84
C THR A 257 -10.04 -15.86 17.21
N PHE A 258 -10.32 -14.90 16.33
CA PHE A 258 -9.35 -14.07 15.64
C PHE A 258 -9.79 -12.60 15.68
N PRO A 259 -8.85 -11.64 15.59
CA PRO A 259 -9.18 -10.22 15.51
C PRO A 259 -10.11 -9.92 14.33
N VAL A 260 -11.04 -8.98 14.51
CA VAL A 260 -12.04 -8.61 13.47
C VAL A 260 -11.39 -7.98 12.23
N GLU A 261 -10.14 -7.59 12.33
CA GLU A 261 -9.32 -7.03 11.27
C GLU A 261 -8.90 -8.12 10.26
N THR A 262 -8.88 -9.39 10.69
CA THR A 262 -8.43 -10.55 9.89
C THR A 262 -9.55 -11.23 9.09
N ILE A 263 -10.82 -10.91 9.36
CA ILE A 263 -11.97 -11.46 8.62
C ILE A 263 -12.20 -10.70 7.30
N SER A 264 -12.88 -11.33 6.34
CA SER A 264 -13.15 -10.72 5.03
C SER A 264 -14.10 -9.52 5.14
N GLU A 265 -14.00 -8.59 4.20
CA GLU A 265 -14.78 -7.34 4.22
C GLU A 265 -16.29 -7.57 4.29
N GLY A 266 -16.80 -8.63 3.65
CA GLY A 266 -18.21 -8.99 3.70
C GLY A 266 -18.72 -9.30 5.12
N PHE A 267 -17.89 -9.90 5.98
CA PHE A 267 -18.27 -10.17 7.38
C PHE A 267 -18.00 -8.98 8.31
N LYS A 268 -17.01 -8.14 8.01
CA LYS A 268 -16.70 -6.91 8.79
C LYS A 268 -17.89 -5.97 8.89
N GLY A 269 -18.72 -5.89 7.86
CA GLY A 269 -19.94 -5.08 7.86
C GLY A 269 -20.95 -5.49 8.94
N PHE A 270 -21.03 -6.78 9.29
CA PHE A 270 -21.95 -7.29 10.30
C PHE A 270 -21.43 -7.17 11.73
N THR A 271 -20.11 -7.11 11.91
CA THR A 271 -19.44 -7.07 13.22
C THR A 271 -20.02 -5.98 14.15
N ASN A 272 -20.35 -4.80 13.62
CA ASN A 272 -20.88 -3.67 14.39
C ASN A 272 -22.37 -3.76 14.74
N ILE A 273 -23.11 -4.72 14.18
CA ILE A 273 -24.55 -4.88 14.45
C ILE A 273 -24.78 -6.02 15.44
N LEU A 274 -23.87 -6.97 15.47
CA LEU A 274 -24.02 -8.20 16.23
C LEU A 274 -23.77 -7.98 17.73
N PRO A 275 -24.71 -8.35 18.61
CA PRO A 275 -24.58 -8.13 20.05
C PRO A 275 -23.44 -8.97 20.65
N MET A 276 -23.13 -10.14 20.08
CA MET A 276 -22.04 -10.98 20.55
C MET A 276 -20.67 -10.31 20.40
N THR A 277 -20.46 -9.47 19.39
CA THR A 277 -19.21 -8.71 19.22
C THR A 277 -18.91 -7.84 20.45
N TYR A 278 -19.93 -7.16 20.96
CA TYR A 278 -19.79 -6.28 22.12
C TYR A 278 -19.60 -7.07 23.40
N SER A 279 -20.31 -8.20 23.56
CA SER A 279 -20.12 -9.09 24.72
C SER A 279 -18.71 -9.69 24.76
N ILE A 280 -18.17 -10.14 23.63
CA ILE A 280 -16.81 -10.71 23.55
C ILE A 280 -15.77 -9.65 23.90
N ARG A 281 -15.93 -8.42 23.40
CA ARG A 281 -15.02 -7.32 23.72
C ARG A 281 -15.11 -6.94 25.20
N ALA A 282 -16.32 -6.80 25.76
CA ALA A 282 -16.52 -6.48 27.17
C ALA A 282 -15.91 -7.56 28.09
N PHE A 283 -16.17 -8.85 27.83
CA PHE A 283 -15.55 -9.93 28.60
C PHE A 283 -14.02 -9.95 28.45
N ARG A 284 -13.50 -9.69 27.24
CA ARG A 284 -12.06 -9.61 27.00
C ARG A 284 -11.41 -8.51 27.86
N ASP A 285 -12.03 -7.33 27.92
CA ASP A 285 -11.54 -6.20 28.72
C ASP A 285 -11.64 -6.44 30.24
N ILE A 286 -12.58 -7.27 30.69
CA ILE A 286 -12.72 -7.66 32.12
C ILE A 286 -11.68 -8.71 32.53
N LEU A 287 -11.43 -9.68 31.66
CA LEU A 287 -10.52 -10.81 31.87
C LEU A 287 -9.05 -10.40 31.68
N ILE A 288 -8.80 -9.52 30.72
CA ILE A 288 -7.50 -8.97 30.41
C ILE A 288 -7.62 -7.47 30.70
N PRO A 289 -7.29 -7.02 31.92
CA PRO A 289 -7.40 -5.61 32.27
C PRO A 289 -6.48 -4.79 31.39
N VAL A 290 -7.07 -3.91 30.58
CA VAL A 290 -6.30 -2.99 29.76
C VAL A 290 -6.74 -1.55 29.89
N ASP A 291 -8.00 -1.24 29.59
CA ASP A 291 -8.56 0.10 29.71
C ASP A 291 -10.07 0.02 30.00
N ASN A 292 -10.49 0.73 31.05
CA ASN A 292 -11.90 0.80 31.45
C ASN A 292 -12.75 1.54 30.41
N SER A 293 -12.17 2.43 29.58
CA SER A 293 -12.91 3.22 28.59
C SER A 293 -13.57 2.34 27.52
N LEU A 294 -12.87 1.29 27.09
CA LEU A 294 -13.36 0.33 26.09
C LEU A 294 -14.47 -0.54 26.67
N LEU A 295 -14.30 -1.00 27.91
CA LEU A 295 -15.33 -1.72 28.66
C LEU A 295 -16.61 -0.89 28.74
N TYR A 296 -16.54 0.35 29.24
CA TYR A 296 -17.71 1.23 29.36
C TYR A 296 -18.41 1.45 28.02
N ARG A 297 -17.66 1.61 26.92
CA ARG A 297 -18.25 1.76 25.59
C ARG A 297 -19.05 0.51 25.18
N ASN A 298 -18.48 -0.68 25.36
CA ASN A 298 -19.14 -1.92 24.98
C ASN A 298 -20.37 -2.21 25.87
N THR A 299 -20.26 -2.00 27.18
CA THR A 299 -21.37 -2.12 28.15
C THR A 299 -22.50 -1.14 27.82
N CYS A 300 -22.20 0.11 27.48
CA CYS A 300 -23.20 1.11 27.07
C CYS A 300 -23.92 0.72 25.78
N ILE A 301 -23.22 0.13 24.80
CA ILE A 301 -23.85 -0.35 23.56
C ILE A 301 -24.78 -1.53 23.86
N LEU A 302 -24.36 -2.48 24.70
CA LEU A 302 -25.20 -3.59 25.14
C LEU A 302 -26.45 -3.11 25.89
N LEU A 303 -26.31 -2.15 26.81
CA LEU A 303 -27.44 -1.49 27.48
C LEU A 303 -28.37 -0.82 26.47
N GLY A 304 -27.82 -0.13 25.47
CA GLY A 304 -28.59 0.48 24.38
C GLY A 304 -29.39 -0.56 23.59
N ILE A 305 -28.81 -1.72 23.29
CA ILE A 305 -29.48 -2.85 22.64
C ILE A 305 -30.60 -3.40 23.53
N VAL A 306 -30.34 -3.63 24.82
CA VAL A 306 -31.35 -4.11 25.78
C VAL A 306 -32.54 -3.16 25.83
N ILE A 307 -32.29 -1.87 26.03
CA ILE A 307 -33.32 -0.84 26.13
C ILE A 307 -34.10 -0.75 24.81
N GLY A 308 -33.39 -0.66 23.68
CA GLY A 308 -33.99 -0.56 22.35
C GLY A 308 -34.91 -1.75 22.03
N VAL A 309 -34.42 -2.98 22.22
CA VAL A 309 -35.20 -4.20 21.93
C VAL A 309 -36.41 -4.30 22.85
N ASN A 310 -36.27 -4.00 24.14
CA ASN A 310 -37.39 -4.07 25.09
C ASN A 310 -38.45 -2.98 24.82
N ILE A 311 -38.04 -1.76 24.45
CA ILE A 311 -38.97 -0.70 24.04
C ILE A 311 -39.74 -1.13 22.79
N ILE A 312 -39.05 -1.64 21.77
CA ILE A 312 -39.70 -2.15 20.55
C ILE A 312 -40.68 -3.27 20.90
N ASN A 313 -40.28 -4.20 21.77
CA ASN A 313 -41.13 -5.30 22.22
C ASN A 313 -42.40 -4.79 22.91
N MET A 314 -42.26 -3.79 23.79
CA MET A 314 -43.38 -3.16 24.49
C MET A 314 -44.31 -2.40 23.53
N ILE A 315 -43.77 -1.65 22.57
CA ILE A 315 -44.56 -0.93 21.57
C ILE A 315 -45.39 -1.90 20.73
N ILE A 316 -44.79 -2.99 20.24
CA ILE A 316 -45.52 -3.98 19.43
C ILE A 316 -46.64 -4.63 20.25
N GLU A 317 -46.41 -4.95 21.52
CA GLU A 317 -47.46 -5.50 22.38
C GLU A 317 -48.59 -4.50 22.65
N LEU A 318 -48.29 -3.22 22.89
CA LEU A 318 -49.30 -2.18 23.06
C LEU A 318 -50.16 -2.02 21.78
N ILE A 319 -49.53 -2.06 20.60
CA ILE A 319 -50.24 -2.02 19.33
C ILE A 319 -51.15 -3.25 19.16
N LYS A 320 -50.66 -4.46 19.47
CA LYS A 320 -51.46 -5.70 19.39
C LYS A 320 -52.66 -5.68 20.34
N ILE A 321 -52.48 -5.21 21.57
CA ILE A 321 -53.57 -5.06 22.55
C ILE A 321 -54.62 -4.07 22.02
N ARG A 322 -54.20 -2.93 21.48
CA ARG A 322 -55.12 -1.92 20.91
C ARG A 322 -55.90 -2.46 19.72
N ILE A 323 -55.24 -3.19 18.81
CA ILE A 323 -55.88 -3.82 17.65
C ILE A 323 -56.90 -4.87 18.10
N ASN A 324 -56.54 -5.75 19.03
CA ASN A 324 -57.45 -6.79 19.52
C ASN A 324 -58.68 -6.19 20.20
N LYS A 325 -58.50 -5.16 21.04
CA LYS A 325 -59.62 -4.46 21.68
C LYS A 325 -60.56 -3.83 20.65
N ASN A 326 -60.01 -3.15 19.63
CA ASN A 326 -60.82 -2.57 18.55
C ASN A 326 -61.57 -3.64 17.72
N ILE A 327 -61.01 -4.86 17.59
CA ILE A 327 -61.67 -5.98 16.92
C ILE A 327 -62.80 -6.53 17.80
N GLU A 328 -62.55 -6.72 19.10
CA GLU A 328 -63.56 -7.17 20.06
C GLU A 328 -64.75 -6.20 20.11
N GLU A 329 -64.50 -4.88 20.25
CA GLU A 329 -65.54 -3.83 20.21
C GLU A 329 -66.34 -3.87 18.89
N LYS A 330 -65.68 -4.06 17.73
CA LYS A 330 -66.38 -4.20 16.44
C LYS A 330 -67.20 -5.48 16.31
N VAL A 331 -66.79 -6.56 16.96
CA VAL A 331 -67.52 -7.83 16.96
C VAL A 331 -68.75 -7.72 17.86
N GLU A 332 -68.62 -7.11 19.04
CA GLU A 332 -69.74 -6.83 19.94
C GLU A 332 -70.78 -5.93 19.27
N GLU A 333 -70.37 -4.79 18.67
CA GLU A 333 -71.28 -3.92 17.91
C GLU A 333 -71.99 -4.65 16.77
N LYS A 334 -71.31 -5.59 16.10
CA LYS A 334 -71.89 -6.35 15.00
C LYS A 334 -72.90 -7.37 15.52
N ASN A 335 -72.65 -7.99 16.67
CA ASN A 335 -73.56 -8.94 17.30
C ASN A 335 -74.82 -8.24 17.81
N GLU A 336 -74.69 -7.10 18.48
CA GLU A 336 -75.84 -6.27 18.91
C GLU A 336 -76.73 -5.88 17.71
N LYS A 337 -76.13 -5.39 16.61
CA LYS A 337 -76.87 -5.05 15.37
C LYS A 337 -77.58 -6.25 14.72
N ILE A 338 -77.08 -7.47 14.94
CA ILE A 338 -77.72 -8.70 14.45
C ILE A 338 -78.90 -9.07 15.35
N GLU A 339 -78.75 -8.97 16.67
CA GLU A 339 -79.81 -9.23 17.64
C GLU A 339 -80.99 -8.26 17.46
N ASP A 340 -80.73 -6.96 17.31
CA ASP A 340 -81.76 -5.94 17.02
C ASP A 340 -82.52 -6.24 15.71
N LYS A 341 -81.83 -6.75 14.70
CA LYS A 341 -82.45 -7.15 13.42
C LYS A 341 -83.31 -8.40 13.54
N ILE A 342 -82.96 -9.32 14.44
CA ILE A 342 -83.74 -10.52 14.71
C ILE A 342 -84.99 -10.15 15.50
N GLU A 343 -84.87 -9.34 16.54
CA GLU A 343 -86.02 -8.85 17.32
C GLU A 343 -87.00 -8.04 16.47
N SER A 344 -86.51 -7.08 15.68
CA SER A 344 -87.39 -6.29 14.80
C SER A 344 -88.09 -7.12 13.72
N LYS A 345 -87.49 -8.22 13.25
CA LYS A 345 -88.16 -9.18 12.34
C LYS A 345 -89.23 -9.99 13.06
N ASN A 346 -88.95 -10.46 14.27
CA ASN A 346 -89.90 -11.24 15.07
C ASN A 346 -91.12 -10.39 15.47
N ASP A 347 -90.93 -9.13 15.81
CA ASP A 347 -92.02 -8.20 16.11
C ASP A 347 -92.87 -7.86 14.89
N LYS A 348 -92.26 -7.71 13.70
CA LYS A 348 -93.01 -7.56 12.45
C LYS A 348 -93.84 -8.80 12.13
N GLN A 349 -93.31 -10.00 12.36
CA GLN A 349 -94.07 -11.24 12.15
C GLN A 349 -95.23 -11.39 13.14
N LYS A 350 -95.09 -10.93 14.38
CA LYS A 350 -96.18 -10.92 15.38
C LYS A 350 -97.29 -9.93 15.06
N ARG A 351 -97.02 -8.83 14.35
CA ARG A 351 -98.04 -7.84 13.95
C ARG A 351 -98.83 -8.21 12.69
N ILE A 352 -98.40 -9.24 11.95
CA ILE A 352 -99.04 -9.72 10.71
C ILE A 352 -99.97 -10.93 11.00
N LYS A 353 -99.88 -11.52 12.19
CA LYS A 353 -100.87 -12.45 12.77
C LYS A 353 -101.82 -11.69 13.67
#